data_AF-A0A807ZMX7-F1
#
_entry.id   AF-A0A807ZMX7-F1
#
_cell.length_a   1.000
_cell.length_b   1.000
_cell.length_c   1.000
_cell.angle_alpha   90.00
_cell.angle_beta   90.00
_cell.angle_gamma   90.00
#
_symmetry.space_group_name_H-M   'P 1'
#
loop_
_entity.id
_entity.type
_entity.pdbx_description
1 polymer ?
#
loop_
_entity_poly.entity_id
_entity_poly.type
_entity_poly.pdbx_seq_one_letter_code
_entity_poly.pdbx_strand_id
1 'polypeptide(L)'
;MILKMDVEGAEWASLSTVPSDIMNKFSQIVLEMHFGDPTGQQGFEHWVDSYYHIIKMLKNINQTHQLIHVHGNNYGHVITAGGLDVPISLEVLYANKAEYEFSDIEKIYPTKIDQPNNPLCPDIFLGTWNVDEL
;
A
#
# COMPACT_ATOMS: atom_id res chain seq x y z
N MET A 1 8.11 12.02 13.56
CA MET A 1 7.01 11.27 14.22
C MET A 1 6.63 10.10 13.32
N ILE A 2 6.12 8.98 13.84
CA ILE A 2 5.66 7.87 12.99
C ILE A 2 4.14 7.83 13.02
N LEU A 3 3.50 7.79 11.84
CA LEU A 3 2.08 7.47 11.69
C LEU A 3 1.94 5.98 11.36
N LYS A 4 1.21 5.23 12.17
CA LYS A 4 0.75 3.88 11.82
C LYS A 4 -0.77 3.93 11.64
N MET A 5 -1.30 3.39 10.55
CA MET A 5 -2.73 3.34 10.28
C MET A 5 -3.13 2.00 9.66
N ASP A 6 -4.16 1.42 10.24
CA ASP A 6 -4.83 0.18 9.82
C ASP A 6 -6.28 0.35 10.31
N VAL A 7 -7.18 0.66 9.37
CA VAL A 7 -8.56 1.07 9.66
C VAL A 7 -9.56 0.47 8.65
N GLU A 8 -9.24 -0.70 8.10
CA GLU A 8 -10.16 -1.55 7.33
C GLU A 8 -10.84 -0.83 6.14
N GLY A 9 -10.08 -0.10 5.33
CA GLY A 9 -10.56 0.60 4.13
C GLY A 9 -10.87 2.09 4.34
N ALA A 10 -10.94 2.56 5.58
CA ALA A 10 -11.12 3.98 5.87
C ALA A 10 -9.86 4.82 5.66
N GLU A 11 -8.73 4.22 5.28
CA GLU A 11 -7.44 4.91 5.07
C GLU A 11 -7.58 5.95 3.95
N TRP A 12 -8.31 5.58 2.89
CA TRP A 12 -8.32 6.34 1.65
C TRP A 12 -9.01 7.69 1.81
N ALA A 13 -10.19 7.70 2.40
CA ALA A 13 -10.91 8.94 2.69
C ALA A 13 -10.11 9.81 3.68
N SER A 14 -9.53 9.18 4.70
CA SER A 14 -8.81 9.85 5.79
C SER A 14 -7.57 10.59 5.29
N LEU A 15 -6.77 9.98 4.41
CA LEU A 15 -5.49 10.54 3.96
C LEU A 15 -5.59 11.31 2.65
N SER A 16 -6.67 11.19 1.88
CA SER A 16 -6.81 11.84 0.56
C SER A 16 -6.91 13.37 0.57
N THR A 17 -7.15 13.98 1.74
CA THR A 17 -7.35 15.43 1.90
C THR A 17 -6.47 16.05 2.96
N VAL A 18 -5.60 15.26 3.61
CA VAL A 18 -4.71 15.77 4.66
C VAL A 18 -3.71 16.74 4.04
N PRO A 19 -3.64 17.98 4.53
CA PRO A 19 -2.68 18.97 4.04
C PRO A 19 -1.22 18.52 4.21
N SER A 20 -0.36 18.90 3.27
CA SER A 20 1.07 18.54 3.27
C SER A 20 1.81 19.01 4.53
N ASP A 21 1.45 20.14 5.12
CA ASP A 21 2.05 20.64 6.37
C ASP A 21 1.73 19.73 7.59
N ILE A 22 0.59 19.04 7.57
CA ILE A 22 0.27 18.01 8.56
C ILE A 22 1.00 16.72 8.24
N MET A 23 0.99 16.27 6.97
CA MET A 23 1.72 15.07 6.54
C MET A 23 3.22 15.16 6.90
N ASN A 24 3.83 16.33 6.68
CA ASN A 24 5.25 16.58 6.96
C ASN A 24 5.63 16.52 8.45
N LYS A 25 4.68 16.41 9.38
CA LYS A 25 4.99 16.16 10.79
C LYS A 25 5.43 14.71 11.03
N PHE A 26 5.09 13.82 10.10
CA PHE A 26 5.49 12.43 10.12
C PHE A 26 6.78 12.26 9.31
N SER A 27 7.77 11.63 9.92
CA SER A 27 9.02 11.24 9.28
C SER A 27 8.83 9.94 8.50
N GLN A 28 7.89 9.10 8.96
CA GLN A 28 7.52 7.83 8.36
C GLN A 28 6.02 7.59 8.51
N ILE A 29 5.44 6.93 7.51
CA ILE A 29 4.03 6.50 7.50
C ILE A 29 3.99 5.01 7.18
N VAL A 30 3.39 4.22 8.07
CA VAL A 30 3.16 2.78 7.93
C VAL A 30 1.67 2.57 7.75
N LEU A 31 1.27 1.95 6.64
CA LEU A 31 -0.15 1.68 6.34
C LEU A 31 -0.36 0.19 6.08
N GLU A 32 -1.49 -0.32 6.56
CA GLU A 32 -2.16 -1.45 5.92
C GLU A 32 -3.20 -0.89 4.94
N MET A 33 -2.94 -1.03 3.64
CA MET A 33 -3.82 -0.56 2.58
C MET A 33 -4.76 -1.67 2.18
N HIS A 34 -6.02 -1.55 2.58
CA HIS A 34 -7.11 -2.39 2.10
C HIS A 34 -7.54 -1.93 0.71
N PHE A 35 -7.80 -2.84 -0.23
CA PHE A 35 -8.31 -2.54 -1.57
C PHE A 35 -9.76 -2.98 -1.81
N GLY A 36 -10.31 -3.74 -0.87
CA GLY A 36 -11.62 -4.37 -1.00
C GLY A 36 -11.62 -5.54 -1.99
N ASP A 37 -12.74 -6.27 -2.00
CA ASP A 37 -12.96 -7.41 -2.88
C ASP A 37 -14.12 -7.09 -3.86
N PRO A 38 -13.87 -7.04 -5.17
CA PRO A 38 -14.91 -6.76 -6.17
C PRO A 38 -15.98 -7.85 -6.24
N THR A 39 -15.69 -9.05 -5.70
CA THR A 39 -16.61 -10.18 -5.62
C THR A 39 -17.30 -10.31 -4.26
N GLY A 40 -16.93 -9.45 -3.30
CA GLY A 40 -17.44 -9.46 -1.94
C GLY A 40 -18.85 -8.86 -1.81
N GLN A 41 -19.36 -8.81 -0.57
CA GLN A 41 -20.72 -8.36 -0.27
C GLN A 41 -21.01 -6.91 -0.68
N GLN A 42 -19.99 -6.05 -0.76
CA GLN A 42 -20.15 -4.65 -1.18
C GLN A 42 -20.30 -4.51 -2.70
N GLY A 43 -19.90 -5.52 -3.47
CA GLY A 43 -20.03 -5.57 -4.92
C GLY A 43 -19.04 -4.70 -5.70
N PHE A 44 -19.07 -4.86 -7.02
CA PHE A 44 -18.15 -4.22 -7.96
C PHE A 44 -18.22 -2.68 -7.95
N GLU A 45 -19.40 -2.09 -7.78
CA GLU A 45 -19.58 -0.63 -7.80
C GLU A 45 -18.82 0.04 -6.64
N HIS A 46 -18.93 -0.50 -5.42
CA HIS A 46 -18.16 -0.01 -4.28
C HIS A 46 -16.66 -0.14 -4.50
N TRP A 47 -16.22 -1.23 -5.14
CA TRP A 47 -14.80 -1.44 -5.46
C TRP A 47 -14.26 -0.40 -6.46
N VAL A 48 -15.06 0.00 -7.47
CA VAL A 48 -14.67 1.07 -8.41
C VAL A 48 -14.57 2.43 -7.71
N ASP A 49 -15.49 2.75 -6.81
CA ASP A 49 -15.42 4.00 -6.03
C ASP A 49 -14.20 4.02 -5.10
N SER A 50 -13.92 2.87 -4.48
CA SER A 50 -12.74 2.64 -3.65
C SER A 50 -11.45 2.96 -4.40
N TYR A 51 -11.33 2.49 -5.64
CA TYR A 51 -10.18 2.72 -6.50
C TYR A 51 -9.88 4.23 -6.68
N TYR A 52 -10.90 5.06 -6.92
CA TYR A 52 -10.70 6.50 -7.05
C TYR A 52 -10.11 7.12 -5.78
N HIS A 53 -10.63 6.73 -4.61
CA HIS A 53 -10.15 7.21 -3.32
C HIS A 53 -8.73 6.74 -3.02
N ILE A 54 -8.41 5.48 -3.35
CA ILE A 54 -7.06 4.92 -3.21
C ILE A 54 -6.07 5.75 -4.03
N ILE A 55 -6.35 5.97 -5.32
CA ILE A 55 -5.47 6.75 -6.20
C ILE A 55 -5.28 8.18 -5.67
N LYS A 56 -6.34 8.81 -5.15
CA LYS A 56 -6.26 10.15 -4.57
C LYS A 56 -5.39 10.19 -3.31
N MET A 57 -5.54 9.20 -2.44
CA MET A 57 -4.74 9.03 -1.23
C MET A 57 -3.26 8.79 -1.54
N LEU A 58 -2.96 7.87 -2.47
CA LEU A 58 -1.59 7.62 -2.94
C LEU A 58 -0.95 8.89 -3.52
N LYS A 59 -1.68 9.63 -4.37
CA LYS A 59 -1.21 10.91 -4.90
C LYS A 59 -0.90 11.92 -3.79
N ASN A 60 -1.75 11.99 -2.75
CA ASN A 60 -1.55 12.93 -1.64
C ASN A 60 -0.33 12.56 -0.79
N ILE A 61 -0.18 11.29 -0.41
CA ILE A 61 1.00 10.81 0.34
C ILE A 61 2.28 11.05 -0.46
N ASN A 62 2.25 10.75 -1.77
CA ASN A 62 3.41 10.87 -2.66
C ASN A 62 3.91 12.32 -2.85
N GLN A 63 3.13 13.33 -2.46
CA GLN A 63 3.59 14.73 -2.46
C GLN A 63 4.71 14.96 -1.45
N THR A 64 4.67 14.27 -0.30
CA THR A 64 5.56 14.51 0.84
C THR A 64 6.41 13.29 1.20
N HIS A 65 5.96 12.08 0.87
CA HIS A 65 6.64 10.85 1.22
C HIS A 65 6.92 9.99 -0.01
N GLN A 66 7.93 9.13 0.09
CA GLN A 66 8.32 8.15 -0.91
C GLN A 66 8.03 6.75 -0.38
N LEU A 67 7.41 5.89 -1.20
CA LEU A 67 7.27 4.47 -0.87
C LEU A 67 8.66 3.83 -0.86
N ILE A 68 9.01 3.17 0.24
CA ILE A 68 10.32 2.50 0.41
C ILE A 68 10.21 1.00 0.69
N HIS A 69 8.99 0.51 0.97
CA HIS A 69 8.73 -0.90 1.21
C HIS A 69 7.27 -1.25 0.93
N VAL A 70 7.05 -2.45 0.39
CA VAL A 70 5.74 -3.05 0.16
C VAL A 70 5.80 -4.53 0.50
N HIS A 71 4.75 -5.05 1.13
CA HIS A 71 4.62 -6.44 1.50
C HIS A 71 3.16 -6.90 1.31
N GLY A 72 2.98 -8.13 0.85
CA GLY A 72 1.66 -8.70 0.59
C GLY A 72 1.03 -9.26 1.85
N ASN A 73 -0.14 -8.78 2.25
CA ASN A 73 -0.83 -9.38 3.39
C ASN A 73 -1.52 -10.70 2.96
N ASN A 74 -1.10 -11.81 3.56
CA ASN A 74 -1.58 -13.16 3.23
C ASN A 74 -2.77 -13.66 4.07
N TYR A 75 -3.46 -12.81 4.85
CA TYR A 75 -4.74 -13.17 5.48
C TYR A 75 -5.92 -13.16 4.49
N GLY A 76 -5.83 -12.38 3.42
CA GLY A 76 -6.91 -12.16 2.48
C GLY A 76 -6.89 -13.04 1.23
N HIS A 77 -7.86 -12.81 0.35
CA HIS A 77 -7.82 -13.39 -1.00
C HIS A 77 -6.82 -12.66 -1.89
N VAL A 78 -6.37 -13.35 -2.93
CA VAL A 78 -5.50 -12.82 -3.98
C VAL A 78 -6.31 -12.72 -5.27
N ILE A 79 -6.24 -11.56 -5.91
CA ILE A 79 -6.86 -11.31 -7.20
C ILE A 79 -5.75 -11.33 -8.25
N THR A 80 -5.86 -12.24 -9.21
CA THR A 80 -4.94 -12.26 -10.36
C THR A 80 -5.44 -11.29 -11.43
N ALA A 81 -4.66 -10.24 -11.71
CA ALA A 81 -4.95 -9.26 -12.74
C ALA A 81 -3.70 -8.97 -13.57
N GLY A 82 -3.79 -9.07 -14.90
CA GLY A 82 -2.67 -8.78 -15.80
C GLY A 82 -1.44 -9.68 -15.60
N GLY A 83 -1.62 -10.89 -15.06
CA GLY A 83 -0.51 -11.80 -14.73
C GLY A 83 0.16 -11.51 -13.39
N LEU A 84 -0.37 -10.56 -12.60
CA LEU A 84 0.09 -10.24 -11.26
C LEU A 84 -0.92 -10.74 -10.23
N ASP A 85 -0.40 -11.38 -9.18
CA ASP A 85 -1.16 -11.76 -8.01
C ASP A 85 -1.16 -10.60 -7.01
N VAL A 86 -2.32 -9.97 -6.86
CA VAL A 86 -2.50 -8.80 -6.00
C VAL A 86 -3.36 -9.18 -4.79
N PRO A 87 -2.83 -9.13 -3.56
CA PRO A 87 -3.64 -9.35 -2.37
C PRO A 87 -4.67 -8.23 -2.18
N ILE A 88 -5.78 -8.55 -1.51
CA ILE A 88 -6.80 -7.54 -1.15
C ILE A 88 -6.31 -6.51 -0.11
N SER A 89 -5.14 -6.73 0.52
CA SER A 89 -4.44 -5.71 1.30
C SER A 89 -2.91 -5.79 1.18
N LEU A 90 -2.25 -4.65 1.34
CA LEU A 90 -0.79 -4.52 1.36
C LEU A 90 -0.33 -3.81 2.62
N GLU A 91 0.81 -4.23 3.17
CA GLU A 91 1.54 -3.44 4.15
C GLU A 91 2.59 -2.59 3.44
N VAL A 92 2.60 -1.28 3.72
CA VAL A 92 3.51 -0.34 3.07
C VAL A 92 4.17 0.59 4.07
N LEU A 93 5.41 0.96 3.75
CA LEU A 93 6.17 1.97 4.48
C LEU A 93 6.58 3.10 3.54
N TYR A 94 6.29 4.31 3.98
CA TYR A 94 6.64 5.57 3.35
C TYR A 94 7.60 6.36 4.23
N ALA A 95 8.59 7.01 3.61
CA ALA A 95 9.53 7.89 4.28
C ALA A 95 9.44 9.34 3.74
N ASN A 96 9.56 10.32 4.64
CA ASN A 96 9.40 11.73 4.31
C ASN A 96 10.52 12.23 3.40
N LYS A 97 10.17 12.86 2.28
CA LYS A 97 11.11 13.33 1.26
C LYS A 97 12.05 14.44 1.73
N ALA A 98 11.69 15.17 2.78
CA ALA A 98 12.50 16.22 3.37
C ALA A 98 13.53 15.70 4.39
N GLU A 99 13.39 14.46 4.88
CA GLU A 99 14.24 13.89 5.94
C GLU A 99 15.22 12.82 5.43
N TYR A 100 15.04 12.31 4.21
CA TYR A 100 15.82 11.21 3.66
C TYR A 100 16.27 11.49 2.23
N GLU A 101 17.37 10.87 1.85
CA GLU A 101 17.82 10.77 0.45
C GLU A 101 17.37 9.43 -0.12
N PHE A 102 17.00 9.41 -1.41
CA PHE A 102 16.46 8.22 -2.07
C PHE A 102 17.32 7.86 -3.28
N SER A 103 17.43 6.56 -3.50
CA SER A 103 18.05 5.97 -4.68
C SER A 103 17.14 4.85 -5.17
N ASP A 104 17.03 4.71 -6.49
CA ASP A 104 16.28 3.61 -7.08
C ASP A 104 16.93 2.28 -6.75
N ILE A 105 16.07 1.29 -6.50
CA ILE A 105 16.47 -0.09 -6.20
C ILE A 105 15.53 -1.03 -6.94
N GLU A 106 16.12 -2.09 -7.48
CA GLU A 106 15.37 -3.26 -7.91
C GLU A 106 15.31 -4.23 -6.73
N LYS A 107 14.09 -4.57 -6.32
CA LYS A 107 13.82 -5.55 -5.27
C LYS A 107 12.76 -6.52 -5.76
N ILE A 108 12.91 -7.76 -5.30
CA ILE A 108 11.88 -8.78 -5.36
C ILE A 108 11.21 -8.81 -3.99
N TYR A 109 9.88 -8.76 -3.98
CA TYR A 109 9.06 -8.82 -2.78
C TYR A 109 8.35 -10.18 -2.69
N PRO A 110 8.32 -10.83 -1.51
CA PRO A 110 8.82 -10.35 -0.22
C PRO A 110 10.35 -10.35 -0.13
N THR A 111 10.88 -9.51 0.75
CA THR A 111 12.30 -9.38 1.08
C THR A 111 12.66 -10.17 2.35
N LYS A 112 13.94 -10.20 2.71
CA LYS A 112 14.42 -10.92 3.92
C LYS A 112 13.90 -10.39 5.26
N ILE A 113 13.31 -9.19 5.29
CA ILE A 113 12.76 -8.60 6.52
C ILE A 113 11.26 -8.85 6.67
N ASP A 114 10.62 -9.35 5.63
CA ASP A 114 9.18 -9.61 5.60
C ASP A 114 8.83 -10.91 6.33
N GLN A 115 7.63 -10.94 6.89
CA GLN A 115 7.06 -12.12 7.54
C GLN A 115 5.59 -12.21 7.16
N PRO A 116 5.07 -13.42 6.91
CA PRO A 116 3.66 -13.60 6.59
C PRO A 116 2.78 -13.17 7.77
N ASN A 117 1.75 -12.38 7.49
CA ASN A 117 0.76 -11.96 8.50
C ASN A 117 0.05 -13.17 9.12
N ASN A 118 -0.36 -14.13 8.30
CA ASN A 118 -0.85 -15.43 8.69
C ASN A 118 0.32 -16.44 8.65
N PRO A 119 0.88 -16.84 9.82
CA PRO A 119 2.04 -17.73 9.88
C PRO A 119 1.74 -19.16 9.41
N LEU A 120 0.47 -19.51 9.17
CA LEU A 120 0.05 -20.82 8.68
C LEU A 120 -0.04 -20.88 7.15
N CYS A 121 0.05 -19.74 6.47
CA CYS A 121 0.02 -19.63 5.02
C CYS A 121 1.39 -19.16 4.49
N PRO A 122 1.76 -19.54 3.26
CA PRO A 122 2.93 -18.96 2.61
C PRO A 122 2.73 -17.45 2.40
N ASP A 123 3.85 -16.75 2.27
CA ASP A 123 3.89 -15.35 1.89
C ASP A 123 3.46 -15.17 0.41
N ILE A 124 3.02 -13.96 0.06
CA ILE A 124 2.57 -13.62 -1.28
C ILE A 124 3.73 -13.06 -2.09
N PHE A 125 4.08 -13.77 -3.17
CA PHE A 125 5.13 -13.33 -4.08
C PHE A 125 4.62 -12.20 -4.98
N LEU A 126 5.02 -10.97 -4.65
CA LEU A 126 4.67 -9.77 -5.41
C LEU A 126 5.62 -9.53 -6.60
N GLY A 127 6.81 -10.12 -6.60
CA GLY A 127 7.79 -9.96 -7.68
C GLY A 127 8.45 -8.57 -7.69
N THR A 128 8.74 -8.06 -8.89
CA THR A 128 9.37 -6.74 -9.11
C THR A 128 8.31 -5.68 -9.43
N TRP A 129 8.18 -4.66 -8.58
CA TRP A 129 7.14 -3.63 -8.68
C TRP A 129 7.58 -2.30 -9.34
N ASN A 130 8.87 -2.15 -9.68
CA ASN A 130 9.45 -0.92 -10.25
C ASN A 130 9.92 -1.10 -11.71
N VAL A 131 9.31 -2.00 -12.48
CA VAL A 131 9.72 -2.20 -13.88
C VAL A 131 8.90 -1.30 -14.81
N ASP A 132 9.58 -0.48 -15.61
CA ASP A 132 9.00 0.46 -16.60
C ASP A 132 8.37 -0.24 -17.83
N GLU A 133 7.82 -1.44 -17.67
CA GLU A 133 7.20 -2.20 -18.76
C GLU A 133 5.67 -2.10 -18.71
N LEU A 134 5.12 -0.92 -19.05
CA LEU A 134 3.76 -0.74 -19.59
C LEU A 134 3.71 0.38 -20.63
#